data_AF-A0A7X8MEX6-F1
#
_entry.id   AF-A0A7X8MEX6-F1
#
_cell.length_a   1.000
_cell.length_b   1.000
_cell.length_c   1.000
_cell.angle_alpha   90.00
_cell.angle_beta   90.00
_cell.angle_gamma   90.00
#
_symmetry.space_group_name_H-M   'P 1'
#
loop_
_entity.id
_entity.type
_entity.pdbx_description
1 polymer ?
#
loop_
_entity_poly.entity_id
_entity_poly.type
_entity_poly.pdbx_seq_one_letter_code
_entity_poly.pdbx_strand_id
1 'polypeptide(L)'
;MKIPTTLKHKPVIVSENYENVDGRYAYDTDAKGLSLGLAQWNDRGKVDISAKVWRYTGEKWSRQSEELPLHRVLDLAILVCRTRQHFQDAYRFEKLYDTKNPVIDRVGLQGDAMTVAVCTDNEKIDEDIKLFRQALSNDDELIGERLRTLSRILKEMGY
;
A
#
# COMPACT_ATOMS: atom_id res chain seq x y z
N MET A 1 9.42 -8.85 -7.18
CA MET A 1 8.84 -10.22 -7.20
C MET A 1 7.32 -10.14 -7.13
N LYS A 2 6.54 -11.07 -7.72
CA LYS A 2 5.08 -11.08 -7.52
C LYS A 2 4.71 -11.43 -6.07
N ILE A 3 3.86 -10.62 -5.44
CA ILE A 3 3.38 -10.90 -4.08
C ILE A 3 2.16 -11.84 -4.11
N PRO A 4 1.89 -12.62 -3.05
CA PRO A 4 0.73 -13.51 -3.03
C PRO A 4 -0.59 -12.74 -2.98
N THR A 5 -1.53 -13.08 -3.86
CA THR A 5 -2.87 -12.49 -3.92
C THR A 5 -3.98 -13.43 -3.43
N THR A 6 -3.66 -14.70 -3.21
CA THR A 6 -4.62 -15.75 -2.77
C THR A 6 -4.66 -15.94 -1.25
N LEU A 7 -3.89 -15.15 -0.51
CA LEU A 7 -3.90 -15.17 0.96
C LEU A 7 -5.06 -14.33 1.51
N LYS A 8 -5.24 -14.35 2.84
CA LYS A 8 -6.40 -13.68 3.47
C LYS A 8 -6.37 -12.15 3.36
N HIS A 9 -5.18 -11.54 3.32
CA HIS A 9 -5.07 -10.11 2.97
C HIS A 9 -5.26 -9.98 1.47
N LYS A 10 -6.21 -9.13 1.06
CA LYS A 10 -6.56 -8.93 -0.35
C LYS A 10 -5.94 -7.63 -0.85
N PRO A 11 -4.79 -7.66 -1.52
CA PRO A 11 -4.12 -6.45 -1.98
C PRO A 11 -4.96 -5.72 -3.03
N VAL A 12 -4.97 -4.38 -2.95
CA VAL A 12 -5.63 -3.49 -3.90
C VAL A 12 -4.60 -2.57 -4.55
N ILE A 13 -3.75 -1.93 -3.75
CA ILE A 13 -2.60 -1.16 -4.22
C ILE A 13 -1.33 -1.88 -3.79
N VAL A 14 -0.34 -1.95 -4.67
CA VAL A 14 0.90 -2.69 -4.46
C VAL A 14 2.13 -1.91 -4.89
N SER A 15 3.24 -2.24 -4.24
CA SER A 15 4.59 -2.01 -4.76
C SER A 15 5.34 -3.34 -4.71
N GLU A 16 5.42 -4.01 -5.86
CA GLU A 16 6.03 -5.35 -5.99
C GLU A 16 7.55 -5.31 -6.21
N ASN A 17 8.10 -4.13 -6.51
CA ASN A 17 9.53 -3.90 -6.68
C ASN A 17 10.20 -3.39 -5.39
N TYR A 18 9.55 -3.54 -4.23
CA TYR A 18 10.04 -2.95 -2.99
C TYR A 18 11.40 -3.49 -2.56
N GLU A 19 11.76 -4.72 -2.94
CA GLU A 19 13.09 -5.28 -2.69
C GLU A 19 14.23 -4.43 -3.27
N ASN A 20 13.96 -3.61 -4.29
CA ASN A 20 14.93 -2.69 -4.90
C ASN A 20 14.90 -1.28 -4.29
N VAL A 21 13.94 -1.02 -3.40
CA VAL A 21 13.56 0.31 -2.91
C VAL A 21 13.85 0.48 -1.41
N ASP A 22 14.07 -0.62 -0.67
CA ASP A 22 14.18 -0.71 0.78
C ASP A 22 15.44 -0.03 1.40
N GLY A 23 15.83 1.13 0.87
CA GLY A 23 16.92 1.97 1.34
C GLY A 23 18.25 1.24 1.35
N ARG A 24 18.91 1.24 2.51
CA ARG A 24 20.18 0.51 2.72
C ARG A 24 20.08 -1.01 2.53
N TYR A 25 18.87 -1.57 2.55
CA TYR A 25 18.61 -2.99 2.34
C TYR A 25 18.18 -3.30 0.90
N ALA A 26 18.13 -2.30 0.02
CA ALA A 26 17.81 -2.51 -1.38
C ALA A 26 18.71 -3.62 -1.97
N TYR A 27 18.10 -4.51 -2.74
CA TYR A 27 18.68 -5.70 -3.37
C TYR A 27 19.10 -6.83 -2.41
N ASP A 28 19.15 -6.60 -1.10
CA ASP A 28 19.45 -7.60 -0.07
C ASP A 28 18.48 -7.48 1.11
N THR A 29 17.21 -7.72 0.81
CA THR A 29 16.13 -7.66 1.78
C THR A 29 15.19 -8.83 1.60
N ASP A 30 14.63 -9.29 2.73
CA ASP A 30 13.52 -10.22 2.73
C ASP A 30 12.18 -9.53 2.50
N ALA A 31 12.09 -8.19 2.59
CA ALA A 31 10.90 -7.41 2.28
C ALA A 31 10.75 -7.25 0.76
N LYS A 32 9.91 -8.10 0.16
CA LYS A 32 9.75 -8.22 -1.29
C LYS A 32 8.74 -7.26 -1.88
N GLY A 33 7.73 -6.86 -1.11
CA GLY A 33 6.70 -5.97 -1.59
C GLY A 33 5.94 -5.28 -0.47
N LEU A 34 5.23 -4.20 -0.82
CA LEU A 34 4.27 -3.51 0.04
C LEU A 34 2.88 -3.61 -0.58
N SER A 35 1.84 -3.65 0.25
CA SER A 35 0.47 -3.51 -0.24
C SER A 35 -0.44 -2.76 0.73
N LEU A 36 -1.46 -2.12 0.17
CA LEU A 36 -2.66 -1.69 0.87
C LEU A 36 -3.84 -2.51 0.35
N GLY A 37 -4.68 -3.01 1.23
CA GLY A 37 -5.75 -3.91 0.84
C GLY A 37 -6.74 -4.20 1.95
N LEU A 38 -7.69 -5.08 1.67
CA LEU A 38 -8.68 -5.50 2.66
C LEU A 38 -8.00 -6.38 3.70
N ALA A 39 -8.25 -6.09 4.97
CA ALA A 39 -7.66 -6.78 6.09
C ALA A 39 -8.14 -8.23 6.19
N GLN A 40 -7.28 -9.08 6.76
CA GLN A 40 -7.56 -10.49 7.01
C GLN A 40 -8.62 -10.70 8.11
N TRP A 41 -8.67 -9.78 9.08
CA TRP A 41 -9.58 -9.83 10.22
C TRP A 41 -10.64 -8.77 10.02
N ASN A 42 -11.84 -9.23 9.69
CA ASN A 42 -13.02 -8.41 9.55
C ASN A 42 -14.03 -8.92 10.56
N ASP A 43 -14.51 -8.05 11.45
CA ASP A 43 -15.71 -8.34 12.22
C ASP A 43 -16.88 -8.60 11.25
N ARG A 44 -17.86 -9.41 11.65
CA ARG A 44 -19.02 -9.68 10.79
C ARG A 44 -19.67 -8.37 10.35
N GLY A 45 -19.64 -8.11 9.04
CA GLY A 45 -20.24 -6.92 8.43
C GLY A 45 -19.33 -5.69 8.38
N LYS A 46 -18.10 -5.76 8.89
CA LYS A 46 -17.11 -4.68 8.80
C LYS A 46 -16.02 -5.04 7.80
N VAL A 47 -15.59 -4.07 6.99
CA VAL A 47 -14.43 -4.23 6.10
C VAL A 47 -13.38 -3.24 6.56
N ASP A 48 -12.32 -3.77 7.17
CA ASP A 48 -11.16 -2.97 7.55
C ASP A 48 -10.11 -3.01 6.44
N ILE A 49 -9.32 -1.95 6.34
CA ILE A 49 -8.19 -1.86 5.42
C ILE A 49 -6.87 -1.86 6.20
N SER A 50 -5.84 -2.45 5.61
CA SER A 50 -4.53 -2.55 6.26
C SER A 50 -3.41 -2.34 5.26
N ALA A 51 -2.29 -1.81 5.76
CA ALA A 51 -1.02 -1.87 5.08
C ALA A 51 -0.29 -3.18 5.43
N LYS A 52 0.43 -3.77 4.48
CA LYS A 52 1.17 -5.01 4.68
C LYS A 52 2.54 -4.95 4.02
N VAL A 53 3.55 -5.36 4.78
CA VAL A 53 4.88 -5.68 4.26
C VAL A 53 4.91 -7.18 3.96
N TRP A 54 5.31 -7.52 2.73
CA TRP A 54 5.44 -8.88 2.26
C TRP A 54 6.88 -9.33 2.40
N ARG A 55 7.13 -10.26 3.33
CA ARG A 55 8.47 -10.84 3.52
C ARG A 55 8.53 -12.28 3.07
N TYR A 56 9.60 -12.62 2.37
CA TYR A 56 9.89 -13.97 1.90
C TYR A 56 11.31 -14.37 2.30
N THR A 57 11.43 -15.43 3.11
CA THR A 57 12.72 -15.90 3.64
C THR A 57 13.43 -16.89 2.70
N GLY A 58 12.98 -17.03 1.45
CA GLY A 58 13.44 -18.07 0.53
C GLY A 58 12.64 -19.39 0.61
N GLU A 59 11.93 -19.62 1.71
CA GLU A 59 11.14 -20.85 1.91
C GLU A 59 9.64 -20.56 2.04
N LYS A 60 9.29 -19.49 2.76
CA LYS A 60 7.89 -19.18 3.10
C LYS A 60 7.64 -17.68 3.22
N TRP A 61 6.38 -17.30 3.03
CA TRP A 61 5.90 -15.95 3.30
C TRP A 61 5.64 -15.76 4.80
N SER A 62 6.10 -14.65 5.35
CA SER A 62 5.86 -14.29 6.76
C SER A 62 4.38 -13.99 7.01
N ARG A 63 3.85 -14.49 8.15
CA ARG A 63 2.40 -14.50 8.44
C ARG A 63 1.92 -13.42 9.43
N GLN A 64 2.74 -12.89 10.33
CA GLN A 64 2.30 -12.02 11.45
C GLN A 64 3.44 -11.16 12.03
N SER A 65 3.04 -10.12 12.79
CA SER A 65 3.78 -9.07 13.55
C SER A 65 5.30 -9.06 13.53
N GLU A 66 5.87 -7.91 13.18
CA GLU A 66 7.31 -7.70 13.05
C GLU A 66 7.67 -6.27 13.47
N GLU A 67 8.90 -6.09 13.96
CA GLU A 67 9.51 -4.77 14.09
C GLU A 67 9.93 -4.25 12.70
N LEU A 68 9.53 -3.02 12.37
CA LEU A 68 9.88 -2.39 11.10
C LEU A 68 10.99 -1.36 11.30
N PRO A 69 12.03 -1.35 10.45
CA PRO A 69 12.92 -0.20 10.35
C PRO A 69 12.11 1.08 10.07
N LEU A 70 12.55 2.21 10.64
CA LEU A 70 11.81 3.47 10.57
C LEU A 70 11.52 3.93 9.14
N HIS A 71 12.44 3.70 8.20
CA HIS A 71 12.22 4.08 6.80
C HIS A 71 11.07 3.29 6.17
N ARG A 72 10.87 2.01 6.51
CA ARG A 72 9.71 1.24 6.02
C ARG A 72 8.39 1.79 6.53
N VAL A 73 8.36 2.36 7.73
CA VAL A 73 7.17 3.06 8.26
C VAL A 73 6.87 4.29 7.42
N LEU A 74 7.90 5.04 7.02
CA LEU A 74 7.76 6.19 6.12
C LEU A 74 7.35 5.77 4.71
N ASP A 75 7.90 4.69 4.17
CA ASP A 75 7.55 4.16 2.84
C ASP A 75 6.08 3.73 2.80
N LEU A 76 5.59 3.09 3.87
CA LEU A 76 4.17 2.78 4.02
C LEU A 76 3.32 4.06 4.09
N ALA A 77 3.77 5.10 4.80
CA ALA A 77 3.08 6.38 4.83
C ALA A 77 3.03 7.04 3.44
N ILE A 78 4.12 6.98 2.66
CA ILE A 78 4.19 7.46 1.28
C ILE A 78 3.21 6.68 0.40
N LEU A 79 3.18 5.34 0.53
CA LEU A 79 2.24 4.49 -0.21
C LEU A 79 0.79 4.83 0.12
N VAL A 80 0.46 5.09 1.39
CA VAL A 80 -0.85 5.56 1.84
C VAL A 80 -1.20 6.91 1.19
N CYS A 81 -0.28 7.87 1.21
CA CYS A 81 -0.48 9.18 0.60
C CYS A 81 -0.75 9.09 -0.91
N ARG A 82 0.06 8.36 -1.67
CA ARG A 82 -0.14 8.19 -3.12
C ARG A 82 -1.43 7.43 -3.44
N THR A 83 -1.78 6.44 -2.63
CA THR A 83 -3.05 5.73 -2.76
C THR A 83 -4.25 6.66 -2.54
N ARG A 84 -4.23 7.48 -1.47
CA ARG A 84 -5.30 8.44 -1.21
C ARG A 84 -5.42 9.46 -2.33
N GLN A 85 -4.29 9.95 -2.84
CA GLN A 85 -4.29 10.88 -3.96
C GLN A 85 -4.89 10.25 -5.22
N HIS A 86 -4.57 8.99 -5.53
CA HIS A 86 -5.23 8.26 -6.63
C HIS A 86 -6.75 8.24 -6.46
N PHE A 87 -7.25 7.91 -5.27
CA PHE A 87 -8.69 7.82 -5.01
C PHE A 87 -9.43 9.16 -5.00
N GLN A 88 -8.73 10.30 -4.93
CA GLN A 88 -9.35 11.62 -5.12
C GLN A 88 -9.91 11.78 -6.54
N ASP A 89 -9.20 11.26 -7.55
CA ASP A 89 -9.56 11.40 -8.97
C ASP A 89 -10.06 10.08 -9.60
N ALA A 90 -9.99 8.96 -8.87
CA ALA A 90 -10.31 7.62 -9.38
C ALA A 90 -11.75 7.49 -9.90
N TYR A 91 -12.68 8.35 -9.46
CA TYR A 91 -14.08 8.36 -9.92
C TYR A 91 -14.23 8.57 -11.44
N ARG A 92 -13.19 9.10 -12.11
CA ARG A 92 -13.16 9.25 -13.57
C ARG A 92 -13.03 7.92 -14.31
N PHE A 93 -12.60 6.87 -13.63
CA PHE A 93 -12.44 5.53 -14.20
C PHE A 93 -13.62 4.66 -13.80
N GLU A 94 -14.20 3.94 -14.76
CA GLU A 94 -15.31 3.00 -14.52
C GLU A 94 -14.97 1.98 -13.42
N LYS A 95 -13.73 1.48 -13.42
CA LYS A 95 -13.24 0.48 -12.46
C LYS A 95 -12.43 1.09 -11.31
N LEU A 96 -12.43 2.42 -11.16
CA LEU A 96 -11.59 3.18 -10.21
C LEU A 96 -10.07 3.15 -10.51
N TYR A 97 -9.66 2.65 -11.66
CA TYR A 97 -8.28 2.71 -12.17
C TYR A 97 -8.25 2.60 -13.71
N ASP A 98 -7.12 2.98 -14.31
CA ASP A 98 -6.88 2.77 -15.74
C ASP A 98 -6.51 1.30 -16.00
N THR A 99 -7.38 0.58 -16.69
CA THR A 99 -7.18 -0.84 -17.02
C THR A 99 -6.08 -1.07 -18.05
N LYS A 100 -5.74 -0.06 -18.85
CA LYS A 100 -4.65 -0.13 -19.82
C LYS A 100 -3.31 0.21 -19.19
N ASN A 101 -3.30 1.03 -18.14
CA ASN A 101 -2.11 1.39 -17.39
C ASN A 101 -2.38 1.40 -15.87
N PRO A 102 -2.26 0.24 -15.19
CA PRO A 102 -2.55 0.15 -13.76
C PRO A 102 -1.48 0.79 -12.86
N VAL A 103 -0.36 1.28 -13.43
CA VAL A 103 0.67 2.01 -12.68
C VAL A 103 0.14 3.41 -12.36
N ILE A 104 0.08 3.70 -11.07
CA ILE A 104 -0.37 4.98 -10.52
C ILE A 104 0.79 5.98 -10.53
N ASP A 105 1.97 5.53 -10.09
CA ASP A 105 3.13 6.41 -9.95
C ASP A 105 4.47 5.67 -9.80
N ARG A 106 5.57 6.42 -9.97
CA ARG A 106 6.92 6.04 -9.53
C ARG A 106 7.51 7.09 -8.61
N VAL A 107 7.65 6.77 -7.33
CA VAL A 107 8.22 7.67 -6.31
C VAL A 107 9.72 7.39 -6.16
N GLY A 108 10.58 8.36 -6.44
CA GLY A 108 12.02 8.22 -6.23
C GLY A 108 12.39 8.13 -4.75
N LEU A 109 13.12 7.08 -4.35
CA LEU A 109 13.60 6.83 -2.99
C LEU A 109 15.05 6.33 -3.01
N GLN A 110 15.66 6.16 -1.84
CA GLN A 110 17.00 5.57 -1.73
C GLN A 110 16.97 4.11 -2.20
N GLY A 111 17.85 3.76 -3.14
CA GLY A 111 17.79 2.49 -3.87
C GLY A 111 17.27 2.75 -5.29
N ASP A 112 15.99 2.45 -5.52
CA ASP A 112 15.28 2.66 -6.79
C ASP A 112 13.96 3.43 -6.54
N ALA A 113 13.20 3.71 -7.60
CA ALA A 113 11.87 4.28 -7.49
C ALA A 113 10.82 3.23 -7.11
N MET A 114 10.05 3.51 -6.06
CA MET A 114 8.89 2.75 -5.65
C MET A 114 7.81 2.84 -6.73
N THR A 115 7.52 1.71 -7.39
CA THR A 115 6.41 1.65 -8.36
C THR A 115 5.14 1.36 -7.59
N VAL A 116 4.16 2.26 -7.69
CA VAL A 116 2.84 2.14 -7.08
C VAL A 116 1.84 1.78 -8.17
N ALA A 117 1.14 0.65 -8.01
CA ALA A 117 0.20 0.15 -9.00
C ALA A 117 -1.03 -0.50 -8.37
N VAL A 118 -2.10 -0.62 -9.15
CA VAL A 118 -3.26 -1.44 -8.81
C VAL A 118 -2.91 -2.92 -8.95
N CYS A 119 -3.33 -3.74 -7.99
CA CYS A 119 -3.05 -5.18 -7.97
C CYS A 119 -3.97 -5.94 -8.94
N THR A 120 -3.66 -5.90 -10.23
CA THR A 120 -4.44 -6.61 -11.25
C THR A 120 -4.33 -8.14 -11.16
N ASP A 121 -3.38 -8.66 -10.37
CA ASP A 121 -3.27 -10.09 -10.03
C ASP A 121 -4.24 -10.53 -8.92
N ASN A 122 -4.97 -9.59 -8.29
CA ASN A 122 -6.11 -9.93 -7.44
C ASN A 122 -7.32 -10.25 -8.34
N GLU A 123 -7.76 -11.51 -8.34
CA GLU A 123 -8.88 -11.98 -9.16
C GLU A 123 -10.20 -11.21 -8.94
N LYS A 124 -10.36 -10.60 -7.76
CA LYS A 124 -11.54 -9.80 -7.38
C LYS A 124 -11.25 -8.30 -7.33
N ILE A 125 -10.22 -7.85 -8.04
CA ILE A 125 -9.77 -6.45 -7.95
C ILE A 125 -10.88 -5.43 -8.18
N ASP A 126 -11.76 -5.65 -9.16
CA ASP A 126 -12.84 -4.71 -9.51
C ASP A 126 -13.90 -4.55 -8.40
N GLU A 127 -14.01 -5.53 -7.51
CA GLU A 127 -14.92 -5.55 -6.36
C GLU A 127 -14.21 -5.06 -5.10
N ASP A 128 -13.03 -5.63 -4.82
CA ASP A 128 -12.23 -5.32 -3.64
C ASP A 128 -11.76 -3.86 -3.66
N ILE A 129 -11.49 -3.26 -4.83
CA ILE A 129 -11.12 -1.83 -4.93
C ILE A 129 -12.26 -0.90 -4.52
N LYS A 130 -13.52 -1.30 -4.78
CA LYS A 130 -14.71 -0.53 -4.36
C LYS A 130 -14.89 -0.61 -2.86
N LEU A 131 -14.74 -1.81 -2.28
CA LEU A 131 -14.77 -2.01 -0.83
C LEU A 131 -13.64 -1.25 -0.13
N PHE A 132 -12.44 -1.29 -0.70
CA PHE A 132 -11.28 -0.55 -0.19
C PHE A 132 -11.52 0.96 -0.22
N ARG A 133 -12.02 1.51 -1.35
CA ARG A 133 -12.38 2.92 -1.44
C ARG A 133 -13.44 3.29 -0.40
N GLN A 134 -14.47 2.45 -0.22
CA GLN A 134 -15.52 2.72 0.76
C GLN A 134 -14.96 2.74 2.19
N ALA A 135 -14.14 1.76 2.57
CA ALA A 135 -13.49 1.73 3.87
C ALA A 135 -12.57 2.94 4.08
N LEU A 136 -11.80 3.31 3.05
CA LEU A 136 -10.95 4.50 3.07
C LEU A 136 -11.74 5.80 3.29
N SER A 137 -12.94 5.90 2.71
CA SER A 137 -13.86 7.02 2.94
C SER A 137 -14.50 7.00 4.33
N ASN A 138 -14.82 5.81 4.87
CA ASN A 138 -15.36 5.68 6.22
C ASN A 138 -14.36 6.19 7.27
N ASP A 139 -13.06 5.99 7.02
CA ASP A 139 -11.97 6.43 7.89
C ASP A 139 -11.42 7.83 7.51
N ASP A 140 -12.14 8.61 6.69
CA ASP A 140 -11.61 9.86 6.14
C ASP A 140 -11.25 10.90 7.21
N GLU A 141 -12.09 11.03 8.24
CA GLU A 141 -11.82 11.92 9.38
C GLU A 141 -10.56 11.47 10.13
N LEU A 142 -10.49 10.19 10.48
CA LEU A 142 -9.38 9.59 11.21
C LEU A 142 -8.08 9.80 10.45
N ILE A 143 -8.02 9.38 9.19
CA ILE A 143 -6.81 9.46 8.37
C ILE A 143 -6.46 10.92 8.06
N GLY A 144 -7.45 11.75 7.75
CA GLY A 144 -7.27 13.17 7.46
C GLY A 144 -6.64 13.94 8.63
N GLU A 145 -7.05 13.66 9.87
CA GLU A 145 -6.43 14.22 11.08
C GLU A 145 -4.94 13.87 11.17
N ARG A 146 -4.57 12.59 10.97
CA ARG A 146 -3.18 12.12 11.07
C ARG A 146 -2.32 12.74 9.98
N LEU A 147 -2.82 12.80 8.74
CA LEU A 147 -2.11 13.40 7.61
C LEU A 147 -1.89 14.91 7.78
N ARG A 148 -2.90 15.64 8.26
CA ARG A 148 -2.75 17.07 8.58
C ARG A 148 -1.72 17.30 9.67
N THR A 149 -1.75 16.48 10.72
CA THR A 149 -0.78 16.54 11.82
C THR A 149 0.63 16.24 11.35
N LEU A 150 0.82 15.17 10.56
CA LEU A 150 2.11 14.83 9.97
C LEU A 150 2.63 15.96 9.06
N SER A 151 1.79 16.51 8.19
CA SER A 151 2.16 17.62 7.31
C SER A 151 2.62 18.86 8.09
N ARG A 152 1.91 19.20 9.18
CA ARG A 152 2.30 20.31 10.05
C ARG A 152 3.67 20.06 10.70
N ILE A 153 3.88 18.87 11.28
CA ILE A 153 5.15 18.51 11.93
C ILE A 153 6.31 18.52 10.92
N LEU A 154 6.11 17.97 9.71
CA LEU A 154 7.13 17.99 8.67
C LEU A 154 7.55 19.42 8.29
N LYS A 155 6.58 20.33 8.14
CA LYS A 155 6.85 21.76 7.87
C LYS A 155 7.57 22.45 9.02
N GLU A 156 7.20 22.15 10.27
CA GLU A 156 7.89 22.66 11.47
C GLU A 156 9.35 22.19 11.55
N MET A 157 9.64 20.98 11.06
CA MET A 157 10.98 20.42 10.96
C MET A 157 11.79 20.96 9.75
N GLY A 158 11.16 21.73 8.85
CA GLY A 158 11.81 22.29 7.66
C GLY A 158 11.86 21.37 6.44
N TYR A 159 11.01 20.34 6.38
CA TYR A 159 10.77 19.54 5.18
C TYR A 159 9.70 20.15 4.27
#